data_AF-A0A821MUI3-F1
#
_entry.id   AF-A0A821MUI3-F1
#
_cell.length_a   1.000
_cell.length_b   1.000
_cell.length_c   1.000
_cell.angle_alpha   90.00
_cell.angle_beta   90.00
_cell.angle_gamma   90.00
#
_symmetry.space_group_name_H-M   'P 1'
#
loop_
_entity.id
_entity.type
_entity.pdbx_description
1 polymer ?
#
loop_
_entity_poly.entity_id
_entity_poly.type
_entity_poly.pdbx_seq_one_letter_code
_entity_poly.pdbx_strand_id
1 'polypeptide(L)'
;MKLMLEIFTKKTCALVFMPPQEISKLWVMIMDDYQDIGNTREFYDYITSTWIDDDALIVYTLWNYYDFKNLRTNNSLDRWHHRLNSDLNNAVHPHFYVFIHAIQNDYAYNSAILSRHLQTGTLSPWKKLFVNRNARLNNLEERFKQNKLASHEYLEKIMQLIEIKSINFAL
;
A
#
# COMPACT_ATOMS: atom_id res chain seq x y z
N MET A 1 11.57 24.76 -2.43
CA MET A 1 10.41 24.46 -1.56
C MET A 1 9.57 23.28 -2.05
N LYS A 2 8.89 23.34 -3.21
CA LYS A 2 8.01 22.25 -3.69
C LYS A 2 8.68 20.88 -3.83
N LEU A 3 9.86 20.81 -4.44
CA LEU A 3 10.62 19.56 -4.59
C LEU A 3 11.08 18.99 -3.23
N MET A 4 11.50 19.86 -2.31
CA MET A 4 11.96 19.47 -0.98
C MET A 4 10.81 18.87 -0.15
N LEU A 5 9.62 19.48 -0.20
CA LEU A 5 8.40 18.95 0.41
C LEU A 5 7.99 17.61 -0.21
N GLU A 6 8.08 17.48 -1.53
CA GLU A 6 7.77 16.20 -2.20
C GLU A 6 8.70 15.07 -1.74
N ILE A 7 10.01 15.33 -1.66
CA ILE A 7 10.99 14.34 -1.19
C ILE A 7 10.71 13.99 0.27
N PHE A 8 10.46 14.98 1.13
CA PHE A 8 10.10 14.79 2.53
C PHE A 8 8.87 13.87 2.68
N THR A 9 7.78 14.15 1.96
CA THR A 9 6.57 13.32 2.00
C THR A 9 6.87 11.91 1.51
N LYS A 10 7.63 11.74 0.43
CA LYS A 10 7.99 10.41 -0.08
C LYS A 10 8.85 9.63 0.91
N LYS A 11 9.82 10.26 1.57
CA LYS A 11 10.63 9.60 2.61
C LYS A 11 9.78 9.15 3.79
N THR A 12 8.85 10.00 4.23
CA THR A 12 7.89 9.64 5.29
C THR A 12 7.05 8.44 4.89
N CYS A 13 6.50 8.41 3.66
CA CYS A 13 5.78 7.25 3.15
C CYS A 13 6.67 6.00 2.97
N ALA A 14 7.96 6.17 2.69
CA ALA A 14 8.90 5.07 2.51
C ALA A 14 9.17 4.29 3.81
N LEU A 15 8.97 4.92 4.99
CA LEU A 15 9.10 4.27 6.30
C LEU A 15 8.22 3.02 6.43
N VAL A 16 7.09 2.98 5.72
CA VAL A 16 6.19 1.83 5.65
C VAL A 16 6.90 0.55 5.19
N PHE A 17 7.95 0.66 4.37
CA PHE A 17 8.69 -0.49 3.86
C PHE A 17 10.01 -0.72 4.60
N MET A 18 10.26 -0.01 5.69
CA MET A 18 11.50 -0.16 6.45
C MET A 18 11.35 -1.21 7.55
N PRO A 19 12.44 -1.88 7.95
CA PRO A 19 12.41 -2.79 9.09
C PRO A 19 11.98 -2.04 10.36
N PRO A 20 11.04 -2.57 11.16
CA PRO A 20 10.51 -1.87 12.33
C PRO A 20 11.57 -1.29 13.26
N GLN A 21 12.64 -2.04 13.52
CA GLN A 21 13.75 -1.62 14.38
C GLN A 21 14.57 -0.42 13.87
N GLU A 22 14.47 -0.08 12.58
CA GLU A 22 15.18 1.06 11.98
C GLU A 22 14.30 2.31 11.87
N ILE A 23 12.97 2.18 12.01
CA ILE A 23 12.01 3.24 11.69
C ILE A 23 12.24 4.49 12.55
N SER A 24 12.31 4.37 13.87
CA SER A 24 12.44 5.53 14.76
C SER A 24 13.76 6.28 14.51
N LYS A 25 14.84 5.55 14.25
CA LYS A 25 16.14 6.14 13.89
C LYS A 25 16.05 6.90 12.56
N LEU A 26 15.46 6.30 11.53
CA LEU A 26 15.32 6.94 10.22
C LEU A 26 14.37 8.15 10.29
N TRP A 27 13.35 8.10 11.13
CA TRP A 27 12.44 9.21 11.34
C TRP A 27 13.13 10.42 11.95
N VAL A 28 13.96 10.21 12.98
CA VAL A 28 14.79 11.29 13.55
C VAL A 28 15.70 11.91 12.50
N MET A 29 16.32 11.09 11.63
CA MET A 29 17.14 11.59 10.52
C MET A 29 16.31 12.43 9.53
N ILE A 30 15.10 12.00 9.20
CA ILE A 30 14.19 12.77 8.33
C ILE A 30 13.80 14.10 8.99
N MET A 31 13.51 14.12 10.29
CA MET A 31 13.17 15.38 10.98
C MET A 31 14.34 16.37 10.94
N ASP A 32 15.58 15.90 11.13
CA ASP A 32 16.77 16.75 11.09
C ASP A 32 17.07 17.26 9.66
N ASP A 33 16.99 16.39 8.66
CA ASP A 33 17.22 16.72 7.23
C ASP A 33 16.24 17.80 6.70
N TYR A 34 15.05 17.91 7.28
CA TYR A 34 13.94 18.73 6.78
C TYR A 34 13.41 19.77 7.79
N GLN A 35 14.17 20.06 8.85
CA GLN A 35 13.78 21.02 9.90
C GLN A 35 13.51 22.43 9.37
N ASP A 36 14.13 22.82 8.25
CA ASP A 36 13.98 24.14 7.62
C ASP A 36 12.69 24.29 6.80
N ILE A 37 11.92 23.21 6.60
CA ILE A 37 10.59 23.32 6.01
C ILE A 37 9.66 23.98 7.03
N GLY A 38 9.25 25.22 6.76
CA GLY A 38 8.32 25.94 7.64
C GLY A 38 7.02 25.16 7.89
N ASN A 39 6.48 25.27 9.11
CA ASN A 39 5.22 24.67 9.55
C ASN A 39 5.16 23.12 9.53
N THR A 40 6.28 22.41 9.72
CA THR A 40 6.29 20.93 9.82
C THR A 40 6.09 20.39 11.23
N ARG A 41 6.19 21.22 12.26
CA ARG A 41 6.14 20.77 13.67
C ARG A 41 4.88 19.95 14.00
N GLU A 42 3.69 20.45 13.66
CA GLU A 42 2.43 19.74 13.90
C GLU A 42 2.39 18.40 13.16
N PHE A 43 2.97 18.34 11.95
CA PHE A 43 3.07 17.11 11.19
C PHE A 43 4.04 16.13 11.86
N TYR A 44 5.18 16.59 12.36
CA TYR A 44 6.13 15.75 13.09
C TYR A 44 5.50 15.18 14.36
N ASP A 45 4.84 16.02 15.16
CA ASP A 45 4.16 15.62 16.39
C ASP A 45 3.06 14.58 16.08
N TYR A 46 2.28 14.80 15.02
CA TYR A 46 1.27 13.85 14.56
C TYR A 46 1.88 12.50 14.15
N ILE A 47 2.88 12.49 13.26
CA ILE A 47 3.46 11.24 12.77
C ILE A 47 4.12 10.46 13.90
N THR A 48 4.84 11.16 14.78
CA THR A 48 5.57 10.55 15.91
C THR A 48 4.61 9.87 16.88
N SER A 49 3.62 10.61 17.39
CA SER A 49 2.63 10.11 18.37
C SER A 49 1.61 9.13 17.80
N THR A 50 1.32 9.20 16.50
CA THR A 50 0.29 8.33 15.89
C THR A 50 0.88 7.03 15.37
N TRP A 51 2.12 7.04 14.86
CA TRP A 51 2.66 5.92 14.08
C TRP A 51 4.02 5.38 14.54
N ILE A 52 4.89 6.17 15.18
CA ILE A 52 6.32 5.82 15.32
C ILE A 52 6.75 5.52 16.74
N ASP A 53 6.26 6.27 17.73
CA ASP A 53 6.64 6.06 19.13
C ASP A 53 6.24 4.66 19.66
N ASP A 54 6.89 4.25 20.74
CA ASP A 54 6.60 2.96 21.40
C ASP A 54 5.16 2.91 21.96
N ASP A 55 4.61 4.07 22.33
CA ASP A 55 3.22 4.26 22.78
C ASP A 55 2.32 4.85 21.67
N ALA A 56 2.73 4.72 20.40
CA ALA A 56 1.96 5.23 19.27
C ALA A 56 0.54 4.65 19.21
N LEU A 57 -0.40 5.49 18.77
CA LEU A 57 -1.81 5.11 18.65
C LEU A 57 -2.02 3.88 17.74
N ILE A 58 -1.24 3.77 16.66
CA ILE A 58 -1.35 2.68 15.69
C ILE A 58 -0.07 1.84 15.66
N VAL A 59 -0.19 0.58 16.11
CA VAL A 59 0.92 -0.38 16.18
C VAL A 59 1.46 -0.73 14.79
N TYR A 60 2.79 -0.88 14.68
CA TYR A 60 3.50 -1.20 13.43
C TYR A 60 2.97 -2.43 12.69
N THR A 61 2.45 -3.43 13.40
CA THR A 61 1.89 -4.66 12.80
C THR A 61 0.68 -4.40 11.90
N LEU A 62 0.01 -3.25 12.05
CA LEU A 62 -1.16 -2.88 11.24
C LEU A 62 -0.80 -2.16 9.94
N TRP A 63 0.37 -1.51 9.87
CA TRP A 63 0.70 -0.62 8.76
C TRP A 63 2.06 -0.88 8.11
N ASN A 64 3.01 -1.53 8.80
CA ASN A 64 4.32 -1.82 8.24
C ASN A 64 4.24 -2.96 7.20
N TYR A 65 4.92 -2.75 6.08
CA TYR A 65 4.94 -3.66 4.93
C TYR A 65 6.31 -4.31 4.69
N TYR A 66 7.28 -4.11 5.59
CA TYR A 66 8.52 -4.86 5.54
C TYR A 66 8.22 -6.35 5.75
N ASP A 67 8.78 -7.22 4.91
CA ASP A 67 8.53 -8.67 4.89
C ASP A 67 7.09 -9.10 4.52
N PHE A 68 6.22 -8.16 4.16
CA PHE A 68 4.82 -8.46 3.86
C PHE A 68 4.63 -8.93 2.41
N LYS A 69 4.32 -10.22 2.24
CA LYS A 69 4.15 -10.88 0.93
C LYS A 69 2.69 -10.96 0.43
N ASN A 70 1.73 -10.52 1.23
CA ASN A 70 0.30 -10.70 0.95
C ASN A 70 -0.33 -9.52 0.21
N LEU A 71 -1.60 -9.70 -0.21
CA LEU A 71 -2.42 -8.67 -0.86
C LEU A 71 -2.56 -7.44 0.03
N ARG A 72 -2.15 -6.28 -0.52
CA ARG A 72 -2.04 -4.99 0.20
C ARG A 72 -3.37 -4.25 0.42
N THR A 73 -4.48 -4.77 -0.09
CA THR A 73 -5.76 -4.06 -0.15
C THR A 73 -6.95 -5.02 -0.21
N ASN A 74 -8.09 -4.60 0.34
CA ASN A 74 -9.41 -5.21 0.18
C ASN A 74 -10.02 -5.04 -1.23
N ASN A 75 -9.27 -4.53 -2.20
CA ASN A 75 -9.73 -4.28 -3.59
C ASN A 75 -10.46 -5.47 -4.23
N SER A 76 -10.06 -6.70 -3.91
CA SER A 76 -10.75 -7.90 -4.39
C SER A 76 -12.15 -8.04 -3.80
N LEU A 77 -12.31 -7.74 -2.50
CA LEU A 77 -13.60 -7.73 -1.81
C LEU A 77 -14.47 -6.57 -2.31
N ASP A 78 -13.92 -5.37 -2.43
CA ASP A 78 -14.66 -4.20 -2.93
C ASP A 78 -15.13 -4.41 -4.36
N ARG A 79 -14.28 -5.00 -5.22
CA ARG A 79 -14.66 -5.37 -6.58
C ARG A 79 -15.75 -6.45 -6.59
N TRP A 80 -15.66 -7.44 -5.72
CA TRP A 80 -16.68 -8.48 -5.59
C TRP A 80 -18.03 -7.88 -5.15
N HIS A 81 -18.04 -7.05 -4.10
CA HIS A 81 -19.22 -6.31 -3.66
C HIS A 81 -19.80 -5.44 -4.79
N HIS A 82 -18.96 -4.71 -5.52
CA HIS A 82 -19.43 -3.85 -6.59
C HIS A 82 -20.10 -4.65 -7.72
N ARG A 83 -19.52 -5.78 -8.12
CA ARG A 83 -20.13 -6.67 -9.12
C ARG A 83 -21.44 -7.25 -8.61
N LEU A 84 -21.46 -7.79 -7.39
CA LEU A 84 -22.67 -8.36 -6.81
C LEU A 84 -23.78 -7.32 -6.72
N ASN A 85 -23.47 -6.10 -6.26
CA ASN A 85 -24.44 -5.00 -6.22
C ASN A 85 -24.94 -4.63 -7.62
N SER A 86 -24.06 -4.62 -8.63
CA SER A 86 -24.46 -4.41 -10.02
C SER A 86 -25.42 -5.50 -10.52
N ASP A 87 -25.14 -6.78 -10.22
CA ASP A 87 -26.01 -7.90 -10.60
C ASP A 87 -27.37 -7.85 -9.87
N LEU A 88 -27.40 -7.27 -8.67
CA LEU A 88 -28.61 -6.97 -7.91
C LEU A 88 -29.31 -5.67 -8.33
N ASN A 89 -28.89 -5.03 -9.44
CA ASN A 89 -29.39 -3.72 -9.90
C ASN A 89 -29.29 -2.61 -8.84
N ASN A 90 -28.31 -2.71 -7.93
CA ASN A 90 -28.13 -1.83 -6.77
C ASN A 90 -29.37 -1.75 -5.87
N ALA A 91 -30.25 -2.76 -5.88
CA ALA A 91 -31.44 -2.79 -5.07
C ALA A 91 -31.11 -3.17 -3.62
N VAL A 92 -31.68 -2.43 -2.65
CA VAL A 92 -31.57 -2.74 -1.21
C VAL A 92 -32.34 -4.02 -0.87
N HIS A 93 -33.48 -4.24 -1.53
CA HIS A 93 -34.32 -5.42 -1.39
C HIS A 93 -34.61 -6.02 -2.77
N PRO A 94 -33.64 -6.76 -3.36
CA PRO A 94 -33.81 -7.36 -4.67
C PRO A 94 -34.92 -8.41 -4.63
N HIS A 95 -35.69 -8.51 -5.72
CA HIS A 95 -36.64 -9.60 -5.87
C HIS A 95 -35.90 -10.95 -5.81
N PHE A 96 -36.49 -11.96 -5.17
CA PHE A 96 -35.84 -13.26 -4.94
C PHE A 96 -35.23 -13.86 -6.23
N TYR A 97 -35.94 -13.74 -7.35
CA TYR A 97 -35.43 -14.19 -8.66
C TYR A 97 -34.14 -13.47 -9.09
N VAL A 98 -34.07 -12.14 -8.91
CA VAL A 98 -32.87 -11.34 -9.23
C VAL A 98 -31.71 -11.76 -8.34
N PHE A 99 -31.99 -12.00 -7.06
CA PHE A 99 -30.99 -12.52 -6.13
C PHE A 99 -30.42 -13.87 -6.58
N ILE A 100 -31.28 -14.83 -6.95
CA ILE A 100 -30.83 -16.14 -7.46
C ILE A 100 -29.94 -15.99 -8.70
N HIS A 101 -30.33 -15.12 -9.65
CA HIS A 101 -29.52 -14.84 -10.84
C HIS A 101 -28.15 -14.25 -10.49
N ALA A 102 -28.10 -13.30 -9.56
CA ALA A 102 -26.83 -12.72 -9.12
C ALA A 102 -25.90 -13.77 -8.50
N ILE A 103 -26.43 -14.68 -7.68
CA ILE A 103 -25.64 -15.79 -7.11
C ILE A 103 -25.16 -16.76 -8.18
N GLN A 104 -26.00 -17.11 -9.16
CA GLN A 104 -25.62 -17.98 -10.27
C GLN A 104 -24.50 -17.36 -11.13
N ASN A 105 -24.59 -16.05 -11.39
CA ASN A 105 -23.58 -15.30 -12.13
C ASN A 105 -22.25 -15.24 -11.38
N ASP A 106 -22.27 -14.96 -10.07
CA ASP A 106 -21.05 -14.93 -9.27
C ASP A 106 -20.40 -16.32 -9.17
N TYR A 107 -21.20 -17.38 -9.02
CA TYR A 107 -20.69 -18.75 -9.09
C TYR A 107 -20.02 -19.03 -10.45
N ALA A 108 -20.71 -18.77 -11.57
CA ALA A 108 -20.17 -19.01 -12.90
C ALA A 108 -18.86 -18.24 -13.13
N TYR A 109 -18.79 -16.99 -12.71
CA TYR A 109 -17.59 -16.17 -12.79
C TYR A 109 -16.42 -16.75 -11.96
N ASN A 110 -16.66 -17.07 -10.69
CA ASN A 110 -15.63 -17.57 -9.79
C ASN A 110 -15.17 -18.97 -10.19
N SER A 111 -16.08 -19.86 -10.61
CA SER A 111 -15.74 -21.18 -11.16
C SER A 111 -14.86 -21.06 -12.40
N ALA A 112 -15.17 -20.15 -13.32
CA ALA A 112 -14.33 -19.93 -14.51
C ALA A 112 -12.91 -19.45 -14.14
N ILE A 113 -12.78 -18.54 -13.16
CA ILE A 113 -11.47 -18.08 -12.66
C ILE A 113 -10.70 -19.22 -11.99
N LEU A 114 -11.36 -20.01 -11.13
CA LEU A 114 -10.74 -21.14 -10.45
C LEU A 114 -10.29 -22.20 -11.44
N SER A 115 -11.14 -22.58 -12.40
CA SER A 115 -10.77 -23.52 -13.46
C SER A 115 -9.59 -23.03 -14.28
N ARG A 116 -9.57 -21.74 -14.65
CA ARG A 116 -8.40 -21.14 -15.31
C ARG A 116 -7.16 -21.23 -14.44
N HIS A 117 -7.26 -20.88 -13.16
CA HIS A 117 -6.13 -20.91 -12.24
C HIS A 117 -5.57 -22.33 -12.07
N LEU A 118 -6.43 -23.34 -11.97
CA LEU A 118 -6.03 -24.75 -11.89
C LEU A 118 -5.32 -25.22 -13.17
N GLN A 119 -5.74 -24.73 -14.34
CA GLN A 119 -5.13 -25.10 -15.62
C GLN A 119 -3.81 -24.36 -15.89
N THR A 120 -3.72 -23.07 -15.55
CA THR A 120 -2.59 -22.20 -15.92
C THR A 120 -1.67 -21.84 -14.76
N GLY A 121 -1.97 -22.30 -13.54
CA GLY A 121 -1.26 -21.95 -12.30
C GLY A 121 -1.33 -20.46 -11.92
N THR A 122 -2.13 -19.65 -12.62
CA THR A 122 -2.08 -18.19 -12.53
C THR A 122 -3.47 -17.59 -12.40
N LEU A 123 -3.67 -16.76 -11.37
CA LEU A 123 -4.81 -15.85 -11.31
C LEU A 123 -4.64 -14.77 -12.38
N SER A 124 -5.74 -14.14 -12.81
CA SER A 124 -5.76 -13.14 -13.89
C SER A 124 -4.51 -12.23 -13.87
N PRO A 125 -3.83 -12.04 -15.01
CA PRO A 125 -2.55 -11.34 -15.04
C PRO A 125 -2.71 -9.93 -14.47
N TRP A 126 -1.97 -9.67 -13.39
CA TRP A 126 -1.79 -8.32 -12.87
C TRP A 126 -1.22 -7.44 -13.98
N LYS A 127 -1.60 -6.16 -14.01
CA LYS A 127 -0.96 -5.22 -14.96
C LYS A 127 0.55 -5.30 -14.75
N LYS A 128 1.31 -5.47 -15.84
CA LYS A 128 2.79 -5.61 -15.82
C LYS A 128 3.48 -4.56 -14.94
N LEU A 129 2.95 -3.33 -14.93
CA LEU A 129 3.42 -2.25 -14.06
C LEU A 129 3.50 -2.66 -12.58
N PHE A 130 2.45 -3.26 -12.01
CA PHE A 130 2.41 -3.64 -10.59
C PHE A 130 3.32 -4.82 -10.29
N VAL A 131 3.39 -5.80 -11.20
CA VAL A 131 4.32 -6.93 -11.11
C VAL A 131 5.76 -6.42 -11.06
N ASN A 132 6.12 -5.53 -11.97
CA ASN A 132 7.46 -4.96 -12.04
C ASN A 132 7.79 -4.13 -10.79
N ARG A 133 6.85 -3.32 -10.27
CA ARG A 133 7.06 -2.58 -9.02
C ARG A 133 7.27 -3.50 -7.83
N ASN A 134 6.46 -4.55 -7.70
CA ASN A 134 6.64 -5.53 -6.62
C ASN A 134 7.97 -6.26 -6.72
N ALA A 135 8.37 -6.66 -7.94
CA ALA A 135 9.67 -7.27 -8.15
C ALA A 135 10.82 -6.34 -7.75
N ARG A 136 10.73 -5.04 -8.07
CA ARG A 136 11.73 -4.04 -7.66
C ARG A 136 11.77 -3.87 -6.13
N LEU A 137 10.62 -3.77 -5.47
CA LEU A 137 10.54 -3.69 -4.00
C LEU A 137 11.18 -4.92 -3.35
N ASN A 138 10.79 -6.13 -3.79
CA ASN A 138 11.32 -7.38 -3.25
C ASN A 138 12.84 -7.49 -3.46
N ASN A 139 13.35 -7.09 -4.64
CA ASN A 139 14.78 -7.10 -4.89
C ASN A 139 15.56 -6.15 -3.98
N LEU A 140 15.01 -4.96 -3.70
CA LEU A 140 15.63 -4.02 -2.76
C LEU A 140 15.63 -4.58 -1.33
N GLU A 141 14.52 -5.18 -0.90
CA GLU A 141 14.41 -5.83 0.41
C GLU A 141 15.41 -6.99 0.56
N GLU A 142 15.54 -7.86 -0.45
CA GLU A 142 16.52 -8.94 -0.46
C GLU A 142 17.95 -8.42 -0.37
N ARG A 143 18.28 -7.35 -1.10
CA ARG A 143 19.61 -6.74 -1.03
C ARG A 143 19.88 -6.15 0.35
N PHE A 144 18.89 -5.51 0.96
CA PHE A 144 19.00 -4.99 2.32
C PHE A 144 19.21 -6.13 3.33
N LYS A 145 18.43 -7.22 3.25
CA LYS A 145 18.60 -8.43 4.09
C LYS A 145 19.97 -9.09 3.92
N GLN A 146 20.56 -9.01 2.74
CA GLN A 146 21.91 -9.51 2.45
C GLN A 146 23.01 -8.52 2.90
N ASN A 147 22.67 -7.46 3.64
CA ASN A 147 23.58 -6.40 4.08
C ASN A 147 24.32 -5.70 2.91
N LYS A 148 23.71 -5.68 1.71
CA LYS A 148 24.27 -5.00 0.52
C LYS A 148 23.81 -3.55 0.40
N LEU A 149 23.00 -3.06 1.33
CA LEU A 149 22.47 -1.70 1.40
C LEU A 149 22.42 -1.28 2.86
N ALA A 150 22.86 -0.07 3.17
CA ALA A 150 22.60 0.54 4.47
C ALA A 150 21.14 1.02 4.59
N SER A 151 20.63 1.21 5.81
CA SER A 151 19.23 1.61 6.05
C SER A 151 18.84 2.88 5.32
N HIS A 152 19.71 3.89 5.31
CA HIS A 152 19.47 5.15 4.60
C HIS A 152 19.43 4.96 3.07
N GLU A 153 20.34 4.17 2.51
CA GLU A 153 20.35 3.87 1.07
C GLU A 153 19.12 3.07 0.64
N TYR A 154 18.65 2.17 1.49
CA TYR A 154 17.43 1.41 1.26
C TYR A 154 16.21 2.35 1.25
N LEU A 155 16.10 3.23 2.24
CA LEU A 155 15.05 4.27 2.30
C LEU A 155 15.01 5.12 1.02
N GLU A 156 16.17 5.63 0.58
CA GLU A 156 16.29 6.44 -0.63
C GLU A 156 15.83 5.69 -1.88
N LYS A 157 16.19 4.40 -2.00
CA LYS A 157 15.77 3.56 -3.13
C LYS A 157 14.28 3.24 -3.11
N ILE A 158 13.69 3.02 -1.93
CA ILE A 158 12.25 2.83 -1.78
C ILE A 158 11.50 4.11 -2.13
N MET A 159 11.95 5.25 -1.63
CA MET A 159 11.37 6.56 -1.92
C MET A 159 11.24 6.82 -3.42
N GLN A 160 12.24 6.43 -4.22
CA GLN A 160 12.22 6.57 -5.68
C GLN A 160 11.13 5.72 -6.37
N LEU A 161 10.62 4.67 -5.71
CA LEU A 161 9.52 3.85 -6.22
C LEU A 161 8.14 4.41 -5.82
N ILE A 162 8.09 5.39 -4.92
CA ILE A 162 6.84 6.02 -4.45
C ILE A 162 6.44 7.14 -5.40
N GLU A 163 5.26 6.98 -5.98
CA GLU A 163 4.60 8.01 -6.78
C GLU A 163 3.50 8.65 -5.95
N ILE A 164 3.71 9.91 -5.58
CA ILE A 164 2.65 10.75 -5.02
C ILE A 164 1.99 11.42 -6.23
N LYS A 165 0.74 11.05 -6.54
CA LYS A 165 -0.04 11.84 -7.48
C LYS A 165 -0.20 13.23 -6.88
N SER A 166 0.16 14.26 -7.64
CA SER A 166 -0.10 15.64 -7.26
C SER A 166 -1.57 15.79 -6.89
N ILE A 167 -1.84 16.01 -5.61
CA ILE A 167 -3.15 16.44 -5.16
C ILE A 167 -3.22 17.90 -5.60
N ASN A 168 -3.99 18.17 -6.66
CA ASN A 168 -4.37 19.54 -6.96
C ASN A 168 -5.27 19.99 -5.82
N PHE A 169 -4.69 20.67 -4.82
CA PHE A 169 -5.48 21.48 -3.92
C PHE A 169 -6.08 22.59 -4.79
N ALA A 170 -7.36 22.44 -5.14
CA ALA A 170 -8.15 23.59 -5.53
C ALA A 170 -8.23 24.49 -4.30
N LEU A 171 -7.41 25.53 -4.28
CA LEU A 171 -7.60 26.69 -3.42
C LEU A 171 -8.80 27.49 -3.95
#